data_AF-A0A3D1XA08-F1
#
_entry.id   AF-A0A3D1XA08-F1
#
_cell.length_a   1.000
_cell.length_b   1.000
_cell.length_c   1.000
_cell.angle_alpha   90.00
_cell.angle_beta   90.00
_cell.angle_gamma   90.00
#
_symmetry.space_group_name_H-M   'P 1'
#
loop_
_entity.id
_entity.type
_entity.pdbx_description
1 polymer ?
#
loop_
_entity_poly.entity_id
_entity_poly.type
_entity_poly.pdbx_seq_one_letter_code
_entity_poly.pdbx_strand_id
1 'polypeptide(L)'
;DYYGVSCDYLMGRTETKNHPNTALHELHLSDASIDVLRTGKFNHRLLSELICHKDFQRFMLDAEIYVDRIADMRVNDMNAVLEAVRQMALMKNGGEENDLHLRTLEVAQIREDEYFGNLIADDLKGILRDIRSEHHPDTMTADETSLAATMQGQLQDAMNFEGSSEEKKAKALLATLGIDYDAITMEQFVNLIEVLKLSKHLKTPISQRGKTTMTHGKGKRKKH
;
A
#
# COMPACT_ATOMS: atom_id res chain seq x y z
N ASP A 1 24.69 -39.58 4.40
CA ASP A 1 23.67 -38.66 3.84
C ASP A 1 22.89 -39.32 2.72
N TYR A 2 21.72 -39.89 3.00
CA TYR A 2 20.89 -40.61 2.02
C TYR A 2 20.01 -39.67 1.16
N TYR A 3 19.75 -38.45 1.63
CA TYR A 3 18.86 -37.46 0.97
C TYR A 3 19.57 -36.19 0.48
N GLY A 4 20.88 -36.04 0.73
CA GLY A 4 21.65 -34.85 0.30
C GLY A 4 21.22 -33.52 0.94
N VAL A 5 20.45 -33.57 2.04
CA VAL A 5 19.94 -32.41 2.80
C VAL A 5 20.12 -32.64 4.30
N SER A 6 20.11 -31.57 5.10
CA SER A 6 20.28 -31.70 6.56
C SER A 6 19.08 -32.35 7.25
N CYS A 7 19.34 -33.00 8.39
CA CYS A 7 18.28 -33.54 9.25
C CYS A 7 17.31 -32.44 9.72
N ASP A 8 17.81 -31.24 10.01
CA ASP A 8 16.95 -30.13 10.41
C ASP A 8 16.00 -29.70 9.28
N TYR A 9 16.45 -29.73 8.02
CA TYR A 9 15.57 -29.45 6.88
C TYR A 9 14.49 -30.55 6.73
N LEU A 10 14.89 -31.82 6.85
CA LEU A 10 13.94 -32.94 6.79
C LEU A 10 12.93 -32.94 7.93
N MET A 11 13.31 -32.45 9.10
CA MET A 11 12.43 -32.30 10.27
C MET A 11 11.66 -30.96 10.28
N GLY A 12 11.75 -30.15 9.23
CA GLY A 12 11.05 -28.87 9.12
C GLY A 12 11.51 -27.81 10.14
N ARG A 13 12.71 -27.96 10.69
CA ARG A 13 13.31 -27.03 11.66
C ARG A 13 14.04 -25.87 11.00
N THR A 14 14.39 -26.00 9.73
CA THR A 14 14.99 -24.95 8.91
C THR A 14 14.45 -25.00 7.50
N GLU A 15 14.29 -23.85 6.87
CA GLU A 15 13.98 -23.72 5.44
C GLU A 15 15.25 -23.80 4.58
N THR A 16 16.44 -23.76 5.21
CA THR A 16 17.73 -23.76 4.53
C THR A 16 18.10 -25.16 4.05
N LYS A 17 17.73 -25.46 2.80
CA LYS A 17 18.02 -26.76 2.17
C LYS A 17 19.48 -26.94 1.77
N ASN A 18 20.05 -25.94 1.10
CA ASN A 18 21.32 -26.09 0.36
C ASN A 18 22.55 -25.69 1.17
N HIS A 19 22.37 -24.89 2.23
CA HIS A 19 23.47 -24.37 3.03
C HIS A 19 23.24 -24.57 4.53
N PRO A 20 23.11 -25.82 5.00
CA PRO A 20 22.73 -26.10 6.38
C PRO A 20 23.79 -25.72 7.42
N ASN A 21 25.02 -25.42 7.00
CA ASN A 21 26.14 -25.03 7.87
C ASN A 21 26.99 -23.93 7.21
N THR A 22 26.37 -22.91 6.60
CA THR A 22 27.14 -21.76 6.08
C THR A 22 28.00 -21.17 7.20
N ALA A 23 29.29 -21.01 6.94
CA ALA A 23 30.16 -20.48 7.95
C ALA A 23 29.93 -18.96 8.07
N LEU A 24 29.63 -18.47 9.27
CA LEU A 24 29.28 -17.05 9.49
C LEU A 24 30.34 -16.07 8.98
N HIS A 25 31.62 -16.47 8.98
CA HIS A 25 32.72 -15.65 8.48
C HIS A 25 32.68 -15.41 6.96
N GLU A 26 32.04 -16.30 6.19
CA GLU A 26 31.88 -16.15 4.73
C GLU A 26 30.86 -15.07 4.36
N LEU A 27 29.99 -14.69 5.31
CA LEU A 27 28.97 -13.66 5.11
C LEU A 27 29.51 -12.25 5.32
N HIS A 28 30.74 -12.11 5.83
CA HIS A 28 31.38 -10.81 6.14
C HIS A 28 30.52 -9.87 7.01
N LEU A 29 29.66 -10.45 7.84
CA LEU A 29 28.79 -9.71 8.76
C LEU A 29 29.53 -9.42 10.07
N SER A 30 29.30 -8.24 10.63
CA SER A 30 29.78 -7.90 11.97
C SER A 30 28.98 -8.64 13.05
N ASP A 31 29.56 -8.81 14.24
CA ASP A 31 28.85 -9.40 15.40
C ASP A 31 27.54 -8.67 15.71
N ALA A 32 27.53 -7.34 15.59
CA ALA A 32 26.34 -6.52 15.78
C ALA A 32 25.25 -6.84 14.72
N SER A 33 25.65 -7.04 13.46
CA SER A 33 24.73 -7.45 12.40
C SER A 33 24.13 -8.82 12.69
N ILE A 34 24.94 -9.78 13.15
CA ILE A 34 24.48 -11.12 13.54
C ILE A 34 23.48 -11.04 14.70
N ASP A 35 23.75 -10.23 15.70
CA ASP A 35 22.83 -10.03 16.83
C ASP A 35 21.48 -9.46 16.36
N VAL A 36 21.49 -8.45 15.48
CA VAL A 36 20.25 -7.90 14.89
C VAL A 36 19.47 -8.99 14.16
N LEU A 37 20.13 -9.77 13.29
CA LEU A 37 19.49 -10.85 12.55
C LEU A 37 18.93 -11.94 13.46
N ARG A 38 19.63 -12.27 14.57
CA ARG A 38 19.18 -13.26 15.56
C ARG A 38 18.01 -12.79 16.41
N THR A 39 17.86 -11.48 16.64
CA THR A 39 16.78 -10.97 17.51
C THR A 39 15.38 -11.23 16.98
N GLY A 40 15.24 -11.45 15.65
CA GLY A 40 13.96 -11.74 15.02
C GLY A 40 12.91 -10.63 15.15
N LYS A 41 13.33 -9.39 15.41
CA LYS A 41 12.43 -8.24 15.62
C LYS A 41 11.92 -7.60 14.32
N PHE A 42 12.10 -8.27 13.18
CA PHE A 42 11.67 -7.82 11.87
C PHE A 42 11.18 -9.01 11.04
N ASN A 43 10.49 -8.73 9.93
CA ASN A 43 9.99 -9.77 9.05
C ASN A 43 11.14 -10.40 8.24
N HIS A 44 11.53 -11.62 8.60
CA HIS A 44 12.61 -12.36 7.94
C HIS A 44 12.32 -12.64 6.46
N ARG A 45 11.06 -12.88 6.10
CA ARG A 45 10.65 -13.09 4.71
C ARG A 45 10.89 -11.83 3.89
N LEU A 46 10.43 -10.68 4.39
CA LEU A 46 10.64 -9.40 3.72
C LEU A 46 12.13 -9.07 3.56
N LEU A 47 12.95 -9.32 4.60
CA LEU A 47 14.39 -9.13 4.47
C LEU A 47 14.98 -10.04 3.39
N SER A 48 14.58 -11.32 3.36
CA SER A 48 15.06 -12.27 2.35
C SER A 48 14.66 -11.84 0.94
N GLU A 49 13.44 -11.37 0.74
CA GLU A 49 12.96 -10.87 -0.56
C GLU A 49 13.71 -9.61 -0.98
N LEU A 50 13.98 -8.70 -0.03
CA LEU A 50 14.76 -7.49 -0.27
C LEU A 50 16.18 -7.81 -0.76
N ILE A 51 16.91 -8.66 -0.03
CA ILE A 51 18.30 -8.99 -0.37
C ILE A 51 18.43 -9.87 -1.62
N CYS A 52 17.38 -10.62 -1.97
CA CYS A 52 17.33 -11.45 -3.19
C CYS A 52 16.77 -10.71 -4.41
N HIS A 53 16.34 -9.46 -4.26
CA HIS A 53 15.80 -8.69 -5.38
C HIS A 53 16.88 -8.40 -6.43
N LYS A 54 16.52 -8.51 -7.72
CA LYS A 54 17.44 -8.31 -8.87
C LYS A 54 18.18 -6.97 -8.83
N ASP A 55 17.51 -5.91 -8.35
CA ASP A 55 18.07 -4.55 -8.29
C ASP A 55 18.75 -4.23 -6.96
N PHE A 56 18.75 -5.15 -5.98
CA PHE A 56 19.36 -4.93 -4.66
C PHE A 56 20.85 -4.65 -4.76
N GLN A 57 21.57 -5.38 -5.63
CA GLN A 57 23.00 -5.16 -5.83
C GLN A 57 23.29 -3.75 -6.36
N ARG A 58 22.47 -3.26 -7.29
CA ARG A 58 22.60 -1.90 -7.82
C ARG A 58 22.32 -0.87 -6.73
N PHE A 59 21.24 -1.04 -5.99
CA PHE A 59 20.92 -0.19 -4.83
C PHE A 59 22.08 -0.12 -3.83
N MET A 60 22.73 -1.24 -3.51
CA MET A 60 23.88 -1.26 -2.61
C MET A 60 25.09 -0.48 -3.16
N LEU A 61 25.37 -0.56 -4.46
CA LEU A 61 26.43 0.23 -5.10
C LEU A 61 26.11 1.72 -5.06
N ASP A 62 24.88 2.10 -5.41
CA ASP A 62 24.45 3.50 -5.40
C ASP A 62 24.46 4.08 -3.97
N ALA A 63 24.09 3.27 -2.97
CA ALA A 63 24.21 3.61 -1.56
C ALA A 63 25.67 3.76 -1.10
N GLU A 64 26.58 2.88 -1.53
CA GLU A 64 28.01 2.98 -1.24
C GLU A 64 28.62 4.26 -1.82
N ILE A 65 28.29 4.61 -3.08
CA ILE A 65 28.73 5.85 -3.74
C ILE A 65 28.34 7.10 -2.93
N TYR A 66 27.14 7.10 -2.35
CA TYR A 66 26.64 8.18 -1.51
C TYR A 66 27.30 8.20 -0.13
N VAL A 67 27.34 7.05 0.57
CA VAL A 67 27.91 6.96 1.93
C VAL A 67 29.41 7.29 1.95
N ASP A 68 30.16 6.82 0.95
CA ASP A 68 31.59 7.07 0.84
C ASP A 68 31.93 8.47 0.31
N ARG A 69 30.92 9.31 0.06
CA ARG A 69 31.07 10.69 -0.43
C ARG A 69 31.84 10.77 -1.75
N ILE A 70 31.82 9.68 -2.53
CA ILE A 70 32.39 9.65 -3.88
C ILE A 70 31.58 10.61 -4.77
N ALA A 71 30.26 10.62 -4.57
CA ALA A 71 29.33 11.59 -5.14
C ALA A 71 29.70 13.04 -4.79
N ASP A 72 29.88 13.36 -3.49
CA ASP A 72 30.23 14.71 -3.00
C ASP A 72 31.43 15.28 -3.73
N MET A 73 32.53 14.52 -3.78
CA MET A 73 33.77 15.00 -4.39
C MET A 73 33.56 15.33 -5.87
N ARG A 74 32.88 14.45 -6.62
CA ARG A 74 32.66 14.65 -8.06
C ARG A 74 31.69 15.78 -8.36
N VAL A 75 30.62 15.91 -7.58
CA VAL A 75 29.65 17.01 -7.72
C VAL A 75 30.30 18.34 -7.36
N ASN A 76 31.10 18.39 -6.30
CA ASN A 76 31.83 19.60 -5.92
C ASN A 76 32.84 20.02 -6.98
N ASP A 77 33.60 19.09 -7.56
CA ASP A 77 34.52 19.37 -8.67
C ASP A 77 33.76 19.99 -9.87
N MET A 78 32.61 19.42 -10.22
CA MET A 78 31.81 19.91 -11.35
C MET A 78 31.17 21.28 -11.07
N ASN A 79 30.65 21.48 -9.85
CA ASN A 79 30.11 22.77 -9.41
C ASN A 79 31.19 23.84 -9.37
N ALA A 80 32.43 23.50 -8.97
CA ALA A 80 33.57 24.41 -9.00
C ALA A 80 33.93 24.84 -10.43
N VAL A 81 33.88 23.92 -11.40
CA VAL A 81 34.08 24.24 -12.82
C VAL A 81 32.97 25.16 -13.33
N LEU A 82 31.70 24.87 -13.04
CA LEU A 82 30.56 25.71 -13.43
C LEU A 82 30.67 27.11 -12.83
N GLU A 83 31.06 27.21 -11.56
CA GLU A 83 31.26 28.50 -10.89
C GLU A 83 32.46 29.25 -11.48
N ALA A 84 33.57 28.58 -11.79
CA ALA A 84 34.71 29.22 -12.45
C ALA A 84 34.32 29.79 -13.83
N VAL A 85 33.53 29.06 -14.61
CA VAL A 85 33.01 29.55 -15.90
C VAL A 85 32.07 30.75 -15.70
N ARG A 86 31.21 30.70 -14.67
CA ARG A 86 30.32 31.81 -14.30
C ARG A 86 31.11 33.07 -13.94
N GLN A 87 32.15 32.94 -13.12
CA GLN A 87 33.01 34.06 -12.72
C GLN A 87 33.75 34.65 -13.93
N MET A 88 34.28 33.82 -14.84
CA MET A 88 34.91 34.30 -16.07
C MET A 88 33.94 35.05 -17.00
N ALA A 89 32.69 34.59 -17.09
CA ALA A 89 31.66 35.26 -17.87
C ALA A 89 31.23 36.60 -17.24
N LEU A 90 31.10 36.67 -15.92
CA LEU A 90 30.82 37.92 -15.17
C LEU A 90 31.89 38.98 -15.43
N MET A 91 33.17 38.59 -15.38
CA MET A 91 34.30 39.51 -15.63
C MET A 91 34.30 40.04 -17.07
N LYS A 92 33.83 39.26 -18.05
CA LYS A 92 33.76 39.67 -19.46
C LYS A 92 32.54 40.52 -19.78
N ASN A 93 31.41 40.29 -19.12
CA ASN A 93 30.14 40.97 -19.38
C ASN A 93 29.92 42.22 -18.52
N GLY A 94 30.96 42.73 -17.85
CA GLY A 94 30.85 43.98 -17.06
C GLY A 94 30.00 43.88 -15.79
N GLY A 95 29.74 42.66 -15.29
CA GLY A 95 29.05 42.44 -14.01
C GLY A 95 27.52 42.43 -14.06
N GLU A 96 26.88 42.31 -15.24
CA GLU A 96 25.44 42.04 -15.29
C GLU A 96 25.14 40.60 -14.82
N GLU A 97 24.76 40.44 -13.54
CA GLU A 97 24.44 39.13 -12.95
C GLU A 97 23.21 38.43 -13.55
N ASN A 98 22.31 39.18 -14.19
CA ASN A 98 21.01 38.70 -14.69
C ASN A 98 21.00 38.36 -16.19
N ASP A 99 22.16 38.08 -16.79
CA ASP A 99 22.22 37.49 -18.12
C ASP A 99 21.75 36.01 -18.09
N LEU A 100 20.97 35.60 -19.10
CA LEU A 100 20.45 34.25 -19.26
C LEU A 100 21.56 33.19 -19.14
N HIS A 101 22.74 33.48 -19.69
CA HIS A 101 23.89 32.58 -19.63
C HIS A 101 24.40 32.35 -18.21
N LEU A 102 24.50 33.41 -17.40
CA LEU A 102 24.97 33.31 -16.02
C LEU A 102 23.96 32.59 -15.12
N ARG A 103 22.66 32.88 -15.32
CA ARG A 103 21.59 32.18 -14.60
C ARG A 103 21.53 30.69 -14.96
N THR A 104 21.81 30.34 -16.21
CA THR A 104 21.86 28.93 -16.64
C THR A 104 22.99 28.18 -15.93
N LEU A 105 24.18 28.79 -15.79
CA LEU A 105 25.32 28.17 -15.10
C LEU A 105 25.07 27.97 -13.60
N GLU A 106 24.38 28.92 -12.97
CA GLU A 106 23.99 28.81 -11.56
C GLU A 106 23.00 27.68 -11.31
N VAL A 107 21.94 27.59 -12.12
CA VAL A 107 20.89 26.56 -11.96
C VAL A 107 21.39 25.17 -12.38
N ALA A 108 22.42 25.09 -13.23
CA ALA A 108 23.04 23.82 -13.62
C ALA A 108 23.86 23.15 -12.50
N GLN A 109 24.14 23.87 -11.40
CA GLN A 109 24.85 23.30 -10.26
C GLN A 109 24.02 22.18 -9.61
N ILE A 110 24.67 21.05 -9.38
CA ILE A 110 24.00 19.88 -8.81
C ILE A 110 24.03 20.01 -7.29
N ARG A 111 22.86 19.89 -6.67
CA ARG A 111 22.73 19.68 -5.23
C ARG A 111 22.81 18.19 -4.96
N GLU A 112 23.97 17.77 -4.47
CA GLU A 112 24.34 16.36 -4.31
C GLU A 112 23.32 15.57 -3.47
N ASP A 113 23.00 16.03 -2.26
CA ASP A 113 21.94 15.46 -1.40
C ASP A 113 20.60 15.28 -2.12
N GLU A 114 20.19 16.25 -2.95
CA GLU A 114 18.91 16.21 -3.65
C GLU A 114 18.96 15.23 -4.83
N TYR A 115 20.08 15.16 -5.54
CA TYR A 115 20.23 14.26 -6.68
C TYR A 115 20.41 12.80 -6.25
N PHE A 116 21.41 12.51 -5.41
CA PHE A 116 21.72 11.14 -4.98
C PHE A 116 20.72 10.62 -3.95
N GLY A 117 20.24 11.48 -3.05
CA GLY A 117 19.19 11.09 -2.10
C GLY A 117 17.91 10.64 -2.81
N ASN A 118 17.50 11.35 -3.87
CA ASN A 118 16.34 10.94 -4.66
C ASN A 118 16.61 9.67 -5.47
N LEU A 119 17.80 9.52 -6.07
CA LEU A 119 18.19 8.32 -6.81
C LEU A 119 18.07 7.06 -5.93
N ILE A 120 18.71 7.05 -4.76
CA ILE A 120 18.70 5.92 -3.82
C ILE A 120 17.29 5.65 -3.30
N ALA A 121 16.54 6.71 -2.99
CA ALA A 121 15.16 6.57 -2.53
C ALA A 121 14.26 5.96 -3.59
N ASP A 122 14.42 6.34 -4.86
CA ASP A 122 13.61 5.82 -5.95
C ASP A 122 13.97 4.37 -6.28
N ASP A 123 15.24 3.98 -6.20
CA ASP A 123 15.65 2.58 -6.32
C ASP A 123 15.05 1.71 -5.21
N LEU A 124 15.14 2.15 -3.96
CA LEU A 124 14.54 1.43 -2.83
C LEU A 124 13.01 1.32 -2.97
N LYS A 125 12.34 2.42 -3.34
CA LYS A 125 10.89 2.39 -3.60
C LYS A 125 10.54 1.42 -4.73
N GLY A 126 11.37 1.34 -5.78
CA GLY A 126 11.22 0.40 -6.88
C GLY A 126 11.22 -1.04 -6.37
N ILE A 127 12.25 -1.41 -5.60
CA ILE A 127 12.36 -2.74 -4.99
C ILE A 127 11.14 -3.06 -4.13
N LEU A 128 10.77 -2.15 -3.22
CA LEU A 128 9.63 -2.35 -2.32
C LEU A 128 8.29 -2.46 -3.06
N ARG A 129 8.14 -1.73 -4.17
CA ARG A 129 6.94 -1.79 -5.00
C ARG A 129 6.83 -3.13 -5.72
N ASP A 130 7.94 -3.64 -6.26
CA ASP A 130 8.00 -4.94 -6.94
C ASP A 130 7.66 -6.06 -5.94
N ILE A 131 8.28 -6.07 -4.75
CA ILE A 131 7.96 -7.03 -3.68
C ILE A 131 6.47 -6.98 -3.30
N ARG A 132 5.91 -5.78 -3.09
CA ARG A 132 4.49 -5.63 -2.76
C ARG A 132 3.58 -6.17 -3.88
N SER A 133 3.96 -5.96 -5.14
CA SER A 133 3.21 -6.49 -6.28
C SER A 133 3.26 -8.03 -6.33
N GLU A 134 4.39 -8.64 -5.96
CA GLU A 134 4.52 -10.09 -5.80
C GLU A 134 3.75 -10.65 -4.60
N HIS A 135 3.49 -9.83 -3.56
CA HIS A 135 2.66 -10.18 -2.39
C HIS A 135 1.14 -10.03 -2.64
N HIS A 136 0.71 -9.38 -3.71
CA HIS A 136 -0.72 -9.18 -4.01
C HIS A 136 -1.57 -10.49 -4.06
N PRO A 137 -1.06 -11.66 -4.48
CA PRO A 137 -1.81 -12.91 -4.38
C PRO A 137 -1.68 -13.61 -3.01
N ASP A 138 -0.90 -13.09 -2.05
CA ASP A 138 -0.72 -13.73 -0.75
C ASP A 138 -1.82 -13.37 0.24
N THR A 139 -2.40 -14.41 0.82
CA THR A 139 -3.54 -14.46 1.76
C THR A 139 -3.29 -13.74 3.11
N MET A 140 -2.16 -13.06 3.25
CA MET A 140 -1.75 -12.27 4.43
C MET A 140 -1.69 -10.77 4.14
N THR A 141 -1.82 -10.35 2.88
CA THR A 141 -2.09 -8.95 2.55
C THR A 141 -3.50 -8.65 3.04
N ALA A 142 -3.68 -7.58 3.81
CA ALA A 142 -5.01 -7.17 4.25
C ALA A 142 -5.89 -7.05 3.00
N ASP A 143 -6.79 -8.02 2.80
CA ASP A 143 -7.67 -8.05 1.65
C ASP A 143 -8.32 -6.68 1.56
N GLU A 144 -7.99 -5.93 0.51
CA GLU A 144 -8.75 -4.77 0.08
C GLU A 144 -10.09 -5.26 -0.51
N THR A 145 -10.85 -6.08 0.22
CA THR A 145 -12.29 -5.84 0.24
C THR A 145 -12.46 -4.50 0.93
N SER A 146 -12.17 -3.44 0.17
CA SER A 146 -12.34 -2.06 0.57
C SER A 146 -13.70 -1.99 1.21
N LEU A 147 -13.75 -1.53 2.46
CA LEU A 147 -15.00 -1.35 3.19
C LEU A 147 -16.04 -0.63 2.29
N ALA A 148 -15.58 0.27 1.41
CA ALA A 148 -16.38 0.95 0.41
C ALA A 148 -17.00 0.02 -0.65
N ALA A 149 -16.28 -0.98 -1.15
CA ALA A 149 -16.80 -1.97 -2.10
C ALA A 149 -17.87 -2.87 -1.45
N THR A 150 -17.64 -3.30 -0.21
CA THR A 150 -18.64 -4.06 0.56
C THR A 150 -19.87 -3.21 0.89
N MET A 151 -19.67 -1.96 1.30
CA MET A 151 -20.77 -1.02 1.56
C MET A 151 -21.55 -0.69 0.29
N GLN A 152 -20.88 -0.52 -0.86
CA GLN A 152 -21.54 -0.26 -2.14
C GLN A 152 -22.35 -1.48 -2.61
N GLY A 153 -21.83 -2.69 -2.45
CA GLY A 153 -22.56 -3.93 -2.72
C GLY A 153 -23.82 -4.04 -1.86
N GLN A 154 -23.69 -3.84 -0.55
CA GLN A 154 -24.82 -3.91 0.39
C GLN A 154 -25.87 -2.82 0.13
N LEU A 155 -25.45 -1.60 -0.24
CA LEU A 155 -26.36 -0.52 -0.66
C LEU A 155 -27.08 -0.86 -1.98
N GLN A 156 -26.37 -1.43 -2.95
CA GLN A 156 -26.95 -1.86 -4.22
C GLN A 156 -27.98 -2.98 -4.02
N ASP A 157 -27.69 -3.94 -3.14
CA ASP A 157 -28.60 -5.02 -2.77
C ASP A 157 -29.83 -4.50 -2.00
N ALA A 158 -29.69 -3.46 -1.18
CA ALA A 158 -30.80 -2.79 -0.51
C ALA A 158 -31.70 -2.03 -1.51
N MET A 159 -31.11 -1.41 -2.54
CA MET A 159 -31.87 -0.72 -3.61
C MET A 159 -32.62 -1.71 -4.52
N ASN A 160 -31.99 -2.85 -4.82
CA ASN A 160 -32.51 -3.90 -5.70
C ASN A 160 -33.52 -4.84 -5.00
N PHE A 161 -33.71 -4.72 -3.69
CA PHE A 161 -34.67 -5.54 -2.93
C PHE A 161 -36.11 -5.37 -3.44
N GLU A 162 -36.85 -6.48 -3.58
CA GLU A 162 -38.27 -6.49 -3.95
C GLU A 162 -39.13 -6.19 -2.70
N GLY A 163 -39.35 -4.90 -2.42
CA GLY A 163 -40.11 -4.44 -1.26
C GLY A 163 -40.62 -3.01 -1.40
N SER A 164 -41.40 -2.55 -0.44
CA SER A 164 -41.92 -1.18 -0.41
C SER A 164 -40.78 -0.16 -0.26
N SER A 165 -41.02 1.11 -0.62
CA SER A 165 -40.01 2.17 -0.49
C SER A 165 -39.49 2.30 0.95
N GLU A 166 -40.36 2.05 1.93
CA GLU A 166 -40.03 2.12 3.37
C GLU A 166 -39.12 0.95 3.78
N GLU A 167 -39.36 -0.25 3.24
CA GLU A 167 -38.55 -1.45 3.49
C GLU A 167 -37.15 -1.31 2.87
N LYS A 168 -37.04 -0.78 1.65
CA LYS A 168 -35.74 -0.50 1.00
C LYS A 168 -34.89 0.48 1.81
N LYS A 169 -35.51 1.53 2.34
CA LYS A 169 -34.84 2.54 3.17
C LYS A 169 -34.38 1.97 4.52
N ALA A 170 -35.21 1.15 5.16
CA ALA A 170 -34.85 0.46 6.38
C ALA A 170 -33.68 -0.52 6.14
N LYS A 171 -33.72 -1.30 5.06
CA LYS A 171 -32.63 -2.21 4.68
C LYS A 171 -31.32 -1.49 4.38
N ALA A 172 -31.37 -0.35 3.68
CA ALA A 172 -30.19 0.47 3.42
C ALA A 172 -29.57 1.05 4.71
N LEU A 173 -30.41 1.47 5.66
CA LEU A 173 -29.94 1.96 6.97
C LEU A 173 -29.34 0.86 7.83
N LEU A 174 -29.97 -0.32 7.86
CA LEU A 174 -29.41 -1.49 8.55
C LEU A 174 -28.07 -1.90 7.96
N ALA A 175 -27.95 -1.94 6.63
CA ALA A 175 -26.69 -2.17 5.93
C ALA A 175 -25.62 -1.12 6.28
N THR A 176 -25.99 0.17 6.34
CA THR A 176 -25.07 1.25 6.73
C THR A 176 -24.57 1.09 8.18
N LEU A 177 -25.41 0.53 9.06
CA LEU A 177 -25.08 0.24 10.46
C LEU A 177 -24.41 -1.13 10.65
N GLY A 178 -24.18 -1.90 9.59
CA GLY A 178 -23.59 -3.24 9.64
C GLY A 178 -24.51 -4.31 10.24
N ILE A 179 -25.82 -4.07 10.26
CA ILE A 179 -26.83 -4.99 10.81
C ILE A 179 -27.46 -5.76 9.65
N ASP A 180 -27.45 -7.09 9.75
CA ASP A 180 -28.13 -7.96 8.78
C ASP A 180 -29.65 -7.83 8.92
N TYR A 181 -30.33 -7.67 7.78
CA TYR A 181 -31.79 -7.56 7.70
C TYR A 181 -32.48 -8.86 8.14
N ASP A 182 -31.90 -10.02 7.87
CA ASP A 182 -32.50 -11.30 8.26
C ASP A 182 -32.29 -11.62 9.75
N ALA A 183 -31.44 -10.84 10.44
CA ALA A 183 -31.17 -10.99 11.87
C ALA A 183 -32.18 -10.24 12.77
N ILE A 184 -33.00 -9.35 12.23
CA ILE A 184 -34.00 -8.60 13.00
C ILE A 184 -35.37 -9.28 12.97
N THR A 185 -36.11 -9.18 14.09
CA THR A 185 -37.47 -9.72 14.16
C THR A 185 -38.48 -8.78 13.50
N MET A 186 -39.67 -9.30 13.15
CA MET A 186 -40.75 -8.49 12.56
C MET A 186 -41.19 -7.35 13.49
N GLU A 187 -41.16 -7.55 14.81
CA GLU A 187 -41.49 -6.51 15.79
C GLU A 187 -40.44 -5.40 15.81
N GLN A 188 -39.15 -5.76 15.77
CA GLN A 188 -38.05 -4.80 15.64
C GLN A 188 -38.12 -4.04 14.32
N PHE A 189 -38.52 -4.72 13.24
CA PHE A 189 -38.69 -4.10 11.93
C PHE A 189 -39.82 -3.06 11.91
N VAL A 190 -40.99 -3.39 12.48
CA VAL A 190 -42.12 -2.46 12.56
C VAL A 190 -41.75 -1.23 13.39
N ASN A 191 -41.11 -1.43 14.56
CA ASN A 191 -40.63 -0.33 15.39
C ASN A 191 -39.58 0.53 14.67
N LEU A 192 -38.68 -0.08 13.91
CA LEU A 192 -37.71 0.65 13.09
C LEU A 192 -38.41 1.53 12.06
N ILE A 193 -39.40 1.01 11.34
CA ILE A 193 -40.18 1.80 10.37
C ILE A 193 -40.92 2.97 11.04
N GLU A 194 -41.48 2.76 12.24
CA GLU A 194 -42.11 3.83 13.02
C GLU A 194 -41.12 4.93 13.41
N VAL A 195 -39.91 4.56 13.86
CA VAL A 195 -38.83 5.50 14.16
C VAL A 195 -38.39 6.25 12.89
N LEU A 196 -38.27 5.56 11.76
CA LEU A 196 -37.90 6.17 10.48
C LEU A 196 -38.95 7.16 9.98
N LYS A 197 -40.24 6.95 10.28
CA LYS A 197 -41.33 7.89 9.97
C LYS A 197 -41.24 9.21 10.76
N LEU A 198 -40.54 9.25 11.88
CA LEU A 198 -40.28 10.47 12.65
C LEU A 198 -39.21 11.36 12.01
N SER A 199 -38.36 10.81 11.13
CA SER A 199 -37.30 11.57 10.48
C SER A 199 -37.84 12.58 9.47
N LYS A 200 -37.37 13.83 9.58
CA LYS A 200 -37.69 14.92 8.64
C LYS A 200 -37.24 14.64 7.20
N HIS A 201 -36.24 13.77 7.03
CA HIS A 201 -35.65 13.43 5.73
C HIS A 201 -36.32 12.23 5.05
N LEU A 202 -37.20 11.52 5.76
CA LEU A 202 -37.88 10.30 5.29
C LEU A 202 -39.38 10.47 5.08
N LYS A 203 -39.95 11.65 5.35
CA LYS A 203 -41.34 11.98 5.01
C LYS A 203 -41.54 11.90 3.50
N THR A 204 -42.04 10.78 3.03
CA THR A 204 -42.68 10.69 1.72
C THR A 204 -43.97 11.51 1.77
N PRO A 205 -44.24 12.40 0.80
CA PRO A 205 -45.56 13.00 0.70
C PRO A 205 -46.55 11.87 0.39
N ILE A 206 -47.39 11.55 1.38
CA ILE A 206 -48.43 10.54 1.26
C ILE A 206 -49.42 11.05 0.21
N SER A 207 -49.32 10.54 -1.01
CA SER A 207 -50.42 10.62 -1.98
C SER A 207 -51.51 9.67 -1.48
N GLN A 208 -52.58 10.24 -0.91
CA GLN A 208 -53.80 9.51 -0.63
C GLN A 208 -54.48 9.12 -1.94
N ARG A 209 -54.11 7.97 -2.51
CA ARG A 209 -54.93 7.34 -3.54
C ARG A 209 -54.86 5.82 -3.44
N GLY A 210 -55.95 5.25 -2.93
CA GLY A 210 -56.32 3.85 -3.14
C GLY A 210 -55.89 2.90 -2.02
N LYS A 211 -56.86 2.56 -1.16
CA LYS A 211 -56.80 1.36 -0.30
C LYS A 211 -56.65 0.11 -1.16
N THR A 212 -55.76 -0.81 -0.78
CA THR A 212 -55.99 -2.25 -1.00
C THR A 212 -55.17 -3.06 -0.01
N THR A 213 -55.88 -3.86 0.78
CA THR A 213 -55.38 -4.80 1.77
C THR A 213 -54.57 -5.90 1.07
N MET A 214 -53.28 -6.05 1.39
CA MET A 214 -52.46 -7.17 0.91
C MET A 214 -52.01 -8.01 2.11
N THR A 215 -52.48 -9.24 2.13
CA THR A 215 -52.25 -10.26 3.15
C THR A 215 -50.84 -10.84 3.05
N HIS A 216 -50.22 -11.08 4.21
CA HIS A 216 -48.88 -11.65 4.31
C HIS A 216 -48.93 -13.19 4.33
N GLY A 217 -48.39 -13.83 3.29
CA GLY A 217 -47.55 -15.02 3.45
C GLY A 217 -48.10 -16.43 3.15
N LYS A 218 -47.26 -17.16 2.39
CA LYS A 218 -46.91 -18.60 2.44
C LYS A 218 -47.71 -19.61 1.60
N GLY A 219 -46.97 -20.31 0.73
CA GLY A 219 -47.33 -21.65 0.28
C GLY A 219 -46.51 -22.20 -0.90
N LYS A 220 -45.33 -22.76 -0.62
CA LYS A 220 -44.69 -23.75 -1.52
C LYS A 220 -45.65 -24.94 -1.75
N ARG A 221 -45.83 -25.41 -3.01
CA ARG A 221 -45.68 -26.83 -3.42
C ARG A 221 -45.98 -27.13 -4.90
N LYS A 222 -44.94 -27.67 -5.56
CA LYS A 222 -44.83 -28.84 -6.48
C LYS A 222 -45.76 -29.06 -7.70
N LYS A 223 -45.07 -29.25 -8.85
CA LYS A 223 -45.17 -30.26 -9.93
C LYS A 223 -46.57 -30.71 -10.42
N HIS A 224 -46.81 -30.53 -11.72
CA HIS A 224 -46.77 -31.66 -12.67
C HIS A 224 -46.33 -31.19 -14.06
#